data_AF-A0A2V9L601-F1
#
_entry.id   AF-A0A2V9L601-F1
#
_cell.length_a   1.000
_cell.length_b   1.000
_cell.length_c   1.000
_cell.angle_alpha   90.00
_cell.angle_beta   90.00
_cell.angle_gamma   90.00
#
_symmetry.space_group_name_H-M   'P 1'
#
loop_
_entity.id
_entity.type
_entity.pdbx_description
1 polymer ?
#
loop_
_entity_poly.entity_id
_entity_poly.type
_entity_poly.pdbx_seq_one_letter_code
_entity_poly.pdbx_strand_id
1 'polypeptide(L)'
;MARRREDLIVAQARDHDQQEQLKTAISKQVHSELAAAEIVAADRLPEPKPDDILALEAALRLAAKSRPEIEQADLNIRDQEIAIKAASNGLLPSLNLFATYVPQGLSGNQTAGGRIVRAGFAESFSQTLHNTYPDYSLGVSLGIPLRNRVARADLARALLE
;
A
#
# COMPACT_ATOMS: atom_id res chain seq x y z
N MET A 1 -49.26 10.07 -37.40
CA MET A 1 -49.01 8.82 -36.65
C MET A 1 -47.53 8.44 -36.59
N ALA A 2 -46.74 8.61 -37.66
CA ALA A 2 -45.30 8.26 -37.68
C ALA A 2 -44.44 9.03 -36.66
N ARG A 3 -44.53 10.37 -36.61
CA ARG A 3 -43.70 11.20 -35.69
C ARG A 3 -43.83 10.82 -34.21
N ARG A 4 -45.05 10.57 -33.71
CA ARG A 4 -45.27 10.16 -32.32
C ARG A 4 -44.55 8.85 -31.93
N ARG A 5 -44.33 7.93 -32.88
CA ARG A 5 -43.59 6.68 -32.63
C ARG A 5 -42.09 6.92 -32.60
N GLU A 6 -41.60 7.77 -33.50
CA GLU A 6 -40.20 8.21 -33.48
C GLU A 6 -39.86 8.94 -32.18
N ASP A 7 -40.71 9.90 -31.76
CA ASP A 7 -40.56 10.62 -30.50
C ASP A 7 -40.53 9.68 -29.29
N LEU A 8 -41.39 8.64 -29.28
CA LEU A 8 -41.42 7.64 -28.22
C LEU A 8 -40.15 6.79 -28.17
N ILE A 9 -39.65 6.33 -29.33
CA ILE A 9 -38.42 5.53 -29.39
C ILE A 9 -37.23 6.35 -28.90
N VAL A 10 -37.13 7.63 -29.31
CA VAL A 10 -36.07 8.53 -28.84
C VAL A 10 -36.18 8.77 -27.33
N ALA A 11 -37.39 8.95 -26.81
CA ALA A 11 -37.60 9.12 -25.37
C ALA A 11 -37.21 7.86 -24.58
N GLN A 12 -37.57 6.68 -25.07
CA GLN A 12 -37.19 5.39 -24.44
C GLN A 12 -35.68 5.16 -24.48
N ALA A 13 -35.03 5.47 -25.61
CA ALA A 13 -33.57 5.34 -25.72
C ALA A 13 -32.85 6.25 -24.71
N ARG A 14 -33.30 7.52 -24.59
CA ARG A 14 -32.75 8.46 -23.60
C ARG A 14 -32.93 8.00 -22.16
N ASP A 15 -34.10 7.45 -21.83
CA ASP A 15 -34.37 6.91 -20.51
C ASP A 15 -33.39 5.77 -20.19
N HIS A 16 -33.25 4.79 -21.10
CA HIS A 16 -32.33 3.69 -20.93
C HIS A 16 -30.86 4.15 -20.81
N ASP A 17 -30.42 5.07 -21.66
CA ASP A 17 -29.07 5.66 -21.60
C ASP A 17 -28.80 6.31 -20.23
N GLN A 18 -29.80 7.01 -19.68
CA GLN A 18 -29.68 7.68 -18.39
C GLN A 18 -29.70 6.70 -17.21
N GLN A 19 -30.47 5.61 -17.31
CA GLN A 19 -30.40 4.52 -16.33
C GLN A 19 -29.00 3.90 -16.29
N GLU A 20 -28.38 3.66 -17.45
CA GLU A 20 -27.02 3.11 -17.52
C GLU A 20 -25.95 4.08 -16.98
N GLN A 21 -26.09 5.38 -17.26
CA GLN A 21 -25.23 6.41 -16.64
C GLN A 21 -25.35 6.39 -15.11
N LEU A 22 -26.55 6.23 -14.56
CA LEU A 22 -26.73 6.18 -13.12
C LEU A 22 -26.18 4.88 -12.52
N LYS A 23 -26.41 3.73 -13.17
CA LYS A 23 -25.85 2.43 -12.74
C LYS A 23 -24.31 2.47 -12.66
N THR A 24 -23.66 3.14 -13.61
CA THR A 24 -22.20 3.33 -13.61
C THR A 24 -21.73 4.40 -12.62
N ALA A 25 -22.55 5.40 -12.32
CA ALA A 25 -22.23 6.42 -11.31
C ALA A 25 -22.30 5.88 -9.87
N ILE A 26 -23.24 4.99 -9.56
CA ILE A 26 -23.43 4.44 -8.21
C ILE A 26 -22.55 3.23 -7.92
N SER A 27 -22.10 2.52 -8.95
CA SER A 27 -21.29 1.32 -8.78
C SER A 27 -20.01 1.36 -9.61
N LYS A 28 -18.89 1.04 -8.94
CA LYS A 28 -17.59 0.82 -9.60
C LYS A 28 -17.60 -0.37 -10.55
N GLN A 29 -18.48 -1.36 -10.31
CA GLN A 29 -18.65 -2.55 -11.14
C GLN A 29 -20.14 -2.87 -11.29
N VAL A 30 -20.66 -2.83 -12.51
CA VAL A 30 -22.06 -3.18 -12.79
C VAL A 30 -22.14 -4.70 -12.97
N HIS A 31 -22.56 -5.41 -11.92
CA HIS A 31 -22.83 -6.85 -11.97
C HIS A 31 -24.18 -7.15 -12.64
N SER A 32 -24.42 -8.39 -13.04
CA SER A 32 -25.64 -8.80 -13.77
C SER A 32 -26.94 -8.44 -13.05
N GLU A 33 -26.92 -8.45 -11.71
CA GLU A 33 -28.06 -8.08 -10.87
C GLU A 33 -28.41 -6.59 -11.00
N LEU A 34 -27.40 -5.71 -10.98
CA LEU A 34 -27.59 -4.26 -11.14
C LEU A 34 -27.89 -3.89 -12.60
N ALA A 35 -27.30 -4.60 -13.56
CA ALA A 35 -27.60 -4.44 -14.98
C ALA A 35 -29.08 -4.76 -15.29
N ALA A 36 -29.61 -5.82 -14.67
CA ALA A 36 -31.01 -6.23 -14.82
C ALA A 36 -32.02 -5.40 -14.02
N ALA A 37 -31.56 -4.57 -13.08
CA ALA A 37 -32.42 -3.71 -12.28
C ALA A 37 -32.92 -2.50 -13.09
N GLU A 38 -34.22 -2.24 -13.02
CA GLU A 38 -34.86 -1.06 -13.62
C GLU A 38 -34.90 0.08 -12.60
N ILE A 39 -34.51 1.29 -13.02
CA ILE A 39 -34.51 2.47 -12.14
C ILE A 39 -35.79 3.27 -12.40
N VAL A 40 -36.63 3.39 -11.38
CA VAL A 40 -37.87 4.18 -11.42
C VAL A 40 -37.71 5.41 -10.54
N ALA A 41 -37.94 6.60 -11.09
CA ALA A 41 -37.98 7.85 -10.35
C ALA A 41 -39.30 7.95 -9.53
N ALA A 42 -39.36 7.21 -8.42
CA ALA A 42 -40.55 7.14 -7.56
C ALA A 42 -40.73 8.40 -6.70
N ASP A 43 -39.63 9.00 -6.25
CA ASP A 43 -39.63 10.13 -5.31
C ASP A 43 -39.16 11.43 -5.97
N ARG A 44 -39.72 12.54 -5.49
CA ARG A 44 -39.29 13.89 -5.86
C ARG A 44 -38.18 14.35 -4.91
N LEU A 45 -37.18 15.04 -5.46
CA LEU A 45 -36.17 15.72 -4.66
C LEU A 45 -36.85 16.75 -3.74
N PRO A 46 -36.42 16.87 -2.47
CA PRO A 46 -36.93 17.92 -1.59
C PRO A 46 -36.57 19.29 -2.17
N GLU A 47 -37.54 20.21 -2.17
CA GLU A 47 -37.28 21.59 -2.57
C GLU A 47 -36.39 22.27 -1.50
N PRO A 48 -35.27 22.89 -1.91
CA PRO A 48 -34.37 23.55 -0.98
C PRO A 48 -35.07 24.76 -0.35
N LYS A 49 -35.13 24.79 0.98
CA LYS A 49 -35.68 25.89 1.76
C LYS A 49 -34.58 26.91 2.08
N PRO A 50 -34.93 28.20 2.30
CA PRO A 50 -33.95 29.22 2.69
C PRO A 50 -33.17 28.86 3.96
N ASP A 51 -33.78 28.12 4.89
CA ASP A 51 -33.16 27.66 6.14
C ASP A 51 -32.15 26.51 5.94
N ASP A 52 -32.14 25.85 4.78
CA ASP A 52 -31.17 24.78 4.46
C ASP A 52 -29.78 25.35 4.12
N ILE A 53 -29.69 26.67 3.89
CA ILE A 53 -28.44 27.36 3.56
C ILE A 53 -27.83 27.91 4.86
N LEU A 54 -26.72 27.29 5.28
CA LEU A 54 -25.91 27.78 6.40
C LEU A 54 -25.45 29.22 6.13
N ALA A 55 -25.43 30.04 7.20
CA ALA A 55 -24.78 31.35 7.15
C ALA A 55 -23.30 31.22 6.73
N LEU A 56 -22.79 32.19 5.95
CA LEU A 56 -21.46 32.12 5.32
C LEU A 56 -20.34 31.69 6.29
N GLU A 57 -20.31 32.26 7.49
CA GLU A 57 -19.27 31.94 8.47
C GLU A 57 -19.36 30.49 8.98
N ALA A 58 -20.58 29.99 9.22
CA ALA A 58 -20.81 28.61 9.62
C ALA A 58 -20.46 27.65 8.47
N ALA A 59 -20.79 28.01 7.24
CA ALA A 59 -20.43 27.26 6.03
C ALA A 59 -18.91 27.17 5.85
N LEU A 60 -18.16 28.27 6.07
CA LEU A 60 -16.71 28.27 6.01
C LEU A 60 -16.07 27.39 7.09
N ARG A 61 -16.58 27.45 8.33
CA ARG A 61 -16.10 26.57 9.42
C ARG A 61 -16.38 25.09 9.14
N LEU A 62 -17.56 24.76 8.63
CA LEU A 62 -17.90 23.39 8.24
C LEU A 62 -17.05 22.91 7.05
N ALA A 63 -16.87 23.76 6.05
CA ALA A 63 -16.05 23.48 4.87
C ALA A 63 -14.59 23.24 5.25
N ALA A 64 -14.00 24.07 6.11
CA ALA A 64 -12.63 23.87 6.59
C ALA A 64 -12.42 22.52 7.29
N LYS A 65 -13.47 21.98 7.94
CA LYS A 65 -13.41 20.71 8.69
C LYS A 65 -13.77 19.48 7.85
N SER A 66 -14.67 19.63 6.89
CA SER A 66 -15.30 18.48 6.21
C SER A 66 -14.85 18.32 4.76
N ARG A 67 -14.04 19.24 4.24
CA ARG A 67 -13.51 19.18 2.87
C ARG A 67 -12.39 18.14 2.77
N PRO A 68 -12.60 17.02 2.04
CA PRO A 68 -11.58 16.01 1.88
C PRO A 68 -10.33 16.55 1.16
N GLU A 69 -10.45 17.56 0.30
CA GLU A 69 -9.31 18.16 -0.40
C GLU A 69 -8.34 18.88 0.55
N ILE A 70 -8.83 19.42 1.67
CA ILE A 70 -7.98 20.05 2.69
C ILE A 70 -7.25 18.98 3.50
N GLU A 71 -7.95 17.91 3.89
CA GLU A 71 -7.34 16.76 4.57
C GLU A 71 -6.27 16.10 3.69
N GLN A 72 -6.53 15.94 2.39
CA GLN A 72 -5.55 15.44 1.42
C GLN A 72 -4.31 16.33 1.34
N ALA A 73 -4.48 17.66 1.35
CA ALA A 73 -3.35 18.58 1.36
C ALA A 73 -2.53 18.48 2.66
N ASP A 74 -3.18 18.34 3.82
CA ASP A 74 -2.50 18.15 5.11
C ASP A 74 -1.72 16.83 5.14
N LEU A 75 -2.32 15.74 4.64
CA LEU A 75 -1.65 14.45 4.50
C LEU A 75 -0.42 14.54 3.61
N ASN A 76 -0.51 15.26 2.48
CA ASN A 76 0.63 15.46 1.59
C ASN A 76 1.79 16.21 2.27
N ILE A 77 1.48 17.22 3.09
CA ILE A 77 2.50 17.93 3.89
C ILE A 77 3.15 16.98 4.91
N ARG A 78 2.35 16.14 5.60
CA ARG A 78 2.88 15.14 6.54
C ARG A 78 3.77 14.12 5.84
N ASP A 79 3.40 13.69 4.64
CA ASP A 79 4.19 12.76 3.84
C ASP A 79 5.55 13.39 3.44
N GLN A 80 5.56 14.68 3.05
CA GLN A 80 6.79 15.45 2.80
C GLN A 80 7.66 15.53 4.06
N GLU A 81 7.08 15.83 5.23
CA GLU A 81 7.84 15.85 6.49
C GLU A 81 8.45 14.49 6.83
N ILE A 82 7.71 13.39 6.60
CA ILE A 82 8.20 12.03 6.81
C ILE A 82 9.36 11.75 5.84
N ALA A 83 9.24 12.15 4.57
CA ALA A 83 10.30 11.99 3.58
C ALA A 83 11.58 12.74 4.00
N ILE A 84 11.46 13.98 4.49
CA ILE A 84 12.59 14.75 5.01
C ILE A 84 13.24 14.06 6.23
N LYS A 85 12.43 13.54 7.16
CA LYS A 85 12.92 12.79 8.33
C LYS A 85 13.61 11.49 7.92
N ALA A 86 13.07 10.76 6.94
CA ALA A 86 13.68 9.55 6.42
C ALA A 86 15.03 9.84 5.72
N ALA A 87 15.08 10.88 4.89
CA ALA A 87 16.30 11.30 4.21
C ALA A 87 17.38 11.77 5.20
N SER A 88 17.00 12.50 6.25
CA SER A 88 17.94 12.92 7.30
C SER A 88 18.43 11.74 8.15
N ASN A 89 17.57 10.78 8.49
CA ASN A 89 17.98 9.55 9.19
C ASN A 89 18.97 8.70 8.37
N GLY A 90 18.89 8.70 7.04
CA GLY A 90 19.86 8.02 6.17
C GLY A 90 21.29 8.58 6.23
N LEU A 91 21.48 9.76 6.83
CA LEU A 91 22.79 10.36 7.06
C LEU A 91 23.36 10.01 8.44
N LEU A 92 22.58 9.38 9.31
CA LEU A 92 23.01 8.98 10.65
C LEU A 92 23.77 7.65 10.62
N PRO A 93 24.68 7.42 11.57
CA PRO A 93 25.28 6.10 11.79
C PRO A 93 24.22 5.05 12.12
N SER A 94 24.41 3.82 11.64
CA SER A 94 23.58 2.66 11.99
C SER A 94 24.39 1.64 12.78
N LEU A 95 23.78 1.08 13.82
CA LEU A 95 24.35 0.03 14.66
C LEU A 95 23.50 -1.22 14.55
N ASN A 96 24.06 -2.28 13.99
CA ASN A 96 23.41 -3.57 13.84
C ASN A 96 24.00 -4.57 14.82
N LEU A 97 23.15 -5.23 15.60
CA LEU A 97 23.51 -6.37 16.44
C LEU A 97 22.97 -7.63 15.79
N PHE A 98 23.82 -8.61 15.58
CA PHE A 98 23.42 -9.90 15.03
C PHE A 98 23.96 -11.04 15.88
N ALA A 99 23.16 -12.10 15.97
CA ALA A 99 23.53 -13.35 16.60
C ALA A 99 23.13 -14.48 15.66
N THR A 100 24.02 -15.43 15.46
CA THR A 100 23.74 -16.63 14.66
C THR A 100 23.95 -17.86 15.50
N TYR A 101 23.04 -18.82 15.35
CA TYR A 101 23.17 -20.16 15.86
C TYR A 101 23.02 -21.10 14.68
N VAL A 102 24.08 -21.83 14.33
CA VAL A 102 24.06 -22.76 13.21
C VAL A 102 24.62 -24.11 13.66
N PRO A 103 23.78 -25.16 13.73
CA PRO A 103 24.28 -26.50 13.97
C PRO A 103 25.01 -27.00 12.72
N GLN A 104 26.26 -27.44 12.87
CA GLN A 104 27.07 -27.96 11.76
C GLN A 104 27.28 -29.47 11.88
N GLY A 105 27.30 -30.14 10.73
CA GLY A 105 27.65 -31.55 10.59
C GLY A 105 28.99 -31.66 9.88
N LEU A 106 30.06 -32.00 10.59
CA LEU A 106 31.43 -32.02 10.05
C LEU A 106 31.82 -33.37 9.40
N SER A 107 30.92 -34.35 9.37
CA SER A 107 31.22 -35.66 8.80
C SER A 107 31.27 -35.65 7.27
N GLY A 108 32.40 -36.13 6.75
CA GLY A 108 32.63 -36.39 5.34
C GLY A 108 33.52 -37.62 5.17
N ASN A 109 33.48 -38.25 3.99
CA ASN A 109 34.32 -39.42 3.72
C ASN A 109 35.81 -39.02 3.77
N GLN A 110 36.57 -39.57 4.72
CA GLN A 110 38.00 -39.30 4.85
C GLN A 110 38.80 -40.52 4.41
N THR A 111 39.91 -40.29 3.70
CA THR A 111 40.86 -41.37 3.37
C THR A 111 42.00 -41.33 4.37
N ALA A 112 41.97 -42.23 5.35
CA ALA A 112 43.04 -42.37 6.34
C ALA A 112 43.81 -43.66 6.08
N GLY A 113 45.13 -43.57 5.87
CA GLY A 113 46.00 -44.74 5.66
C GLY A 113 45.66 -45.57 4.41
N GLY A 114 45.15 -44.96 3.33
CA GLY A 114 44.79 -45.67 2.09
C GLY A 114 43.43 -46.39 2.13
N ARG A 115 42.64 -46.23 3.21
CA ARG A 115 41.29 -46.78 3.34
C ARG A 115 40.26 -45.65 3.42
N ILE A 116 39.19 -45.74 2.63
CA ILE A 116 38.08 -44.77 2.68
C ILE A 116 37.23 -45.08 3.92
N VAL A 117 37.26 -44.19 4.90
CA VAL A 117 36.34 -44.20 6.04
C VAL A 117 35.09 -43.42 5.62
N ARG A 118 33.98 -44.13 5.39
CA ARG A 118 32.70 -43.54 5.01
C ARG A 118 31.99 -42.92 6.23
N ALA A 119 32.41 -41.74 6.66
CA ALA A 119 31.57 -40.87 7.48
C ALA A 119 30.68 -40.06 6.52
N GLY A 120 29.53 -40.64 6.12
CA GLY A 120 28.68 -40.11 5.06
C GLY A 120 27.63 -39.09 5.52
N PHE A 121 26.73 -38.73 4.60
CA PHE A 121 25.63 -37.77 4.80
C PHE A 121 24.74 -38.04 6.02
N ALA A 122 24.44 -39.31 6.32
CA ALA A 122 23.58 -39.67 7.45
C ALA A 122 24.22 -39.29 8.80
N GLU A 123 25.54 -39.39 8.90
CA GLU A 123 26.29 -39.06 10.12
C GLU A 123 26.42 -37.53 10.27
N SER A 124 26.69 -36.80 9.18
CA SER A 124 26.68 -35.33 9.23
C SER A 124 25.30 -34.77 9.56
N PHE A 125 24.24 -35.35 9.01
CA PHE A 125 22.87 -34.96 9.30
C PHE A 125 22.49 -35.28 10.76
N SER A 126 22.88 -36.46 11.25
CA SER A 126 22.75 -36.83 12.66
C SER A 126 23.48 -35.84 13.56
N GLN A 127 24.72 -35.45 13.23
CA GLN A 127 25.51 -34.49 14.02
C GLN A 127 24.88 -33.10 14.06
N THR A 128 24.27 -32.66 12.96
CA THR A 128 23.48 -31.42 12.91
C THR A 128 22.24 -31.53 13.81
N LEU A 129 21.49 -32.63 13.75
CA LEU A 129 20.29 -32.84 14.60
C LEU A 129 20.62 -32.95 16.09
N HIS A 130 21.71 -33.65 16.42
CA HIS A 130 22.19 -33.81 17.79
C HIS A 130 23.00 -32.61 18.28
N ASN A 131 23.11 -31.56 17.46
CA ASN A 131 23.82 -30.34 17.79
C ASN A 131 25.24 -30.59 18.32
N THR A 132 25.98 -31.51 17.69
CA THR A 132 27.29 -31.97 18.16
C THR A 132 28.37 -30.91 17.93
N TYR A 133 28.25 -30.14 16.84
CA TYR A 133 29.14 -29.03 16.51
C TYR A 133 28.34 -27.74 16.26
N PRO A 134 27.82 -27.10 17.31
CA PRO A 134 27.13 -25.82 17.17
C PRO A 134 28.12 -24.68 16.94
N ASP A 135 27.83 -23.83 15.97
CA ASP A 135 28.48 -22.54 15.82
C ASP A 135 27.58 -21.44 16.39
N TYR A 136 28.12 -20.66 17.32
CA TYR A 136 27.47 -19.50 17.92
C TYR A 136 28.32 -18.27 17.61
N SER A 137 27.76 -17.33 16.86
CA SER A 137 28.42 -16.05 16.60
C SER A 137 27.57 -14.91 17.15
N LEU A 138 28.24 -13.95 17.79
CA LEU A 138 27.67 -12.70 18.23
C LEU A 138 28.51 -11.59 17.62
N GLY A 139 27.88 -10.66 16.92
CA GLY A 139 28.58 -9.59 16.23
C GLY A 139 27.82 -8.27 16.30
N VAL A 140 28.60 -7.20 16.33
CA VAL A 140 28.10 -5.83 16.27
C VAL A 140 28.74 -5.16 15.05
N SER A 141 27.94 -4.52 14.22
CA SER A 141 28.38 -3.79 13.03
C SER A 141 27.95 -2.34 13.11
N LEU A 142 28.91 -1.42 13.17
CA LEU A 142 28.69 0.02 13.11
C LEU A 142 29.00 0.54 11.71
N GLY A 143 27.98 1.05 11.01
CA GLY A 143 28.12 1.67 9.70
C GLY A 143 28.01 3.18 9.80
N ILE A 144 29.11 3.90 9.51
CA ILE A 144 29.12 5.37 9.46
C ILE A 144 29.19 5.80 7.99
N PRO A 145 28.10 6.36 7.41
CA PRO A 145 28.11 6.81 6.03
C PRO A 145 28.95 8.08 5.88
N LEU A 146 30.21 7.93 5.46
CA LEU A 146 31.09 9.06 5.19
C LEU A 146 30.74 9.66 3.83
N ARG A 147 30.24 10.89 3.84
CA ARG A 147 30.05 11.73 2.64
C ARG A 147 29.10 11.10 1.61
N ASN A 148 27.96 10.57 2.08
CA ASN A 148 26.89 10.06 1.23
C ASN A 148 26.21 11.21 0.45
N ARG A 149 26.76 11.54 -0.73
CA ARG A 149 26.26 12.60 -1.62
C ARG A 149 24.88 12.26 -2.20
N VAL A 150 24.55 10.98 -2.31
CA VAL A 150 23.23 10.51 -2.76
C VAL A 150 22.18 10.85 -1.70
N ALA A 151 22.39 10.47 -0.44
CA ALA A 151 21.46 10.81 0.64
C ALA A 151 21.34 12.33 0.91
N ARG A 152 22.38 13.12 0.61
CA ARG A 152 22.28 14.60 0.63
C ARG A 152 21.47 15.15 -0.54
N ALA A 153 21.55 14.52 -1.71
CA ALA A 153 20.73 14.89 -2.86
C ALA A 153 19.26 14.52 -2.62
N ASP A 154 19.00 13.37 -1.98
CA ASP A 154 17.65 12.94 -1.61
C ASP A 154 17.02 13.88 -0.56
N LEU A 155 17.81 14.34 0.42
CA LEU A 155 17.36 15.36 1.38
C LEU A 155 17.10 16.71 0.68
N ALA A 156 18.02 17.16 -0.18
CA ALA A 156 17.84 18.40 -0.93
C ALA A 156 16.61 18.34 -1.85
N ARG A 157 16.32 17.17 -2.43
CA ARG A 157 15.12 16.94 -3.23
C ARG A 157 13.85 16.96 -2.37
N ALA A 158 13.86 16.28 -1.23
CA ALA A 158 12.73 16.27 -0.30
C ALA A 158 12.41 17.64 0.33
N LEU A 159 13.36 18.60 0.29
CA LEU A 159 13.13 19.99 0.70
C LEU A 159 12.56 20.88 -0.42
N LEU A 160 12.63 20.43 -1.67
CA LEU A 160 12.16 21.17 -2.85
C LEU A 160 10.81 20.64 -3.38
N GLU A 161 10.45 19.41 -3.01
CA GLU A 161 9.15 18.77 -3.25
C GLU A 161 8.16 19.12 -2.12
#